data_AF-A0A4V3WD31-F1
#
_entry.id   AF-A0A4V3WD31-F1
#
_cell.length_a   1.000
_cell.length_b   1.000
_cell.length_c   1.000
_cell.angle_alpha   90.00
_cell.angle_beta   90.00
_cell.angle_gamma   90.00
#
_symmetry.space_group_name_H-M   'P 1'
#
loop_
_entity.id
_entity.type
_entity.pdbx_description
1 polymer ?
#
loop_
_entity_poly.entity_id
_entity_poly.type
_entity_poly.pdbx_seq_one_letter_code
_entity_poly.pdbx_strand_id
1 'polypeptide(L)'
;MRRLPLRLPHPALLLAPLLGGCAWGAYLPPSTALERQVNGMYEGVGVGPTGRVPYRLTVSLVERDGRASGTLVNLESRKTYAGSGSFKRLQDGTELTLNLYENGSHRANVYLVRREQNGQVSLDGYLRTVLLGRELLGYTLNLHPMQAATQP
;
A
#
# COMPACT_ATOMS: atom_id res chain seq x y z
N MET A 1 27.06 75.23 -18.01
CA MET A 1 27.30 75.14 -16.54
C MET A 1 27.13 73.69 -16.11
N ARG A 2 28.17 73.13 -15.49
CA ARG A 2 28.28 71.76 -14.96
C ARG A 2 27.26 71.51 -13.83
N ARG A 3 26.69 70.29 -13.73
CA ARG A 3 26.69 69.41 -12.52
C ARG A 3 26.30 67.95 -12.89
N LEU A 4 27.27 67.04 -12.86
CA LEU A 4 27.18 65.65 -12.33
C LEU A 4 27.82 65.70 -10.91
N PRO A 5 27.75 64.69 -10.02
CA PRO A 5 27.33 63.27 -10.13
C PRO A 5 26.53 62.71 -8.91
N LEU A 6 26.13 61.42 -8.94
CA LEU A 6 26.19 60.41 -7.83
C LEU A 6 25.36 59.16 -8.26
N ARG A 7 25.96 58.02 -8.67
CA ARG A 7 26.44 56.86 -7.87
C ARG A 7 25.34 56.05 -7.13
N LEU A 8 24.93 54.93 -7.77
CA LEU A 8 24.76 53.50 -7.33
C LEU A 8 24.35 53.18 -5.87
N PRO A 9 23.66 52.03 -5.54
CA PRO A 9 23.66 50.75 -6.27
C PRO A 9 22.32 49.96 -6.34
N HIS A 10 22.32 48.89 -7.15
CA HIS A 10 21.36 47.78 -7.11
C HIS A 10 21.47 46.98 -5.79
N PRO A 11 20.34 46.44 -5.29
CA PRO A 11 20.37 45.15 -4.63
C PRO A 11 19.38 44.15 -5.26
N ALA A 12 19.94 43.07 -5.79
CA ALA A 12 19.47 41.70 -5.61
C ALA A 12 17.97 41.43 -5.68
N LEU A 13 17.43 41.28 -6.90
CA LEU A 13 16.30 40.39 -7.17
C LEU A 13 16.80 38.93 -7.18
N LEU A 14 17.16 38.42 -6.01
CA LEU A 14 17.38 37.00 -5.75
C LEU A 14 16.07 36.38 -5.26
N LEU A 15 15.21 35.99 -6.19
CA LEU A 15 14.11 35.07 -5.94
C LEU A 15 14.28 33.89 -6.88
N ALA A 16 15.26 33.03 -6.54
CA ALA A 16 15.31 31.69 -7.06
C ALA A 16 14.05 30.95 -6.58
N PRO A 17 13.26 30.33 -7.46
CA PRO A 17 12.15 29.51 -7.02
C PRO A 17 12.73 28.29 -6.29
N LEU A 18 12.44 28.20 -5.00
CA LEU A 18 12.58 27.00 -4.18
C LEU A 18 11.61 25.92 -4.71
N LEU A 19 11.90 25.36 -5.89
CA LEU A 19 11.21 24.18 -6.44
C LEU A 19 12.03 22.92 -6.18
N GLY A 20 12.58 22.82 -4.97
CA GLY A 20 13.25 21.63 -4.44
C GLY A 20 12.40 20.92 -3.39
N GLY A 21 11.07 20.88 -3.58
CA GLY A 21 10.19 20.03 -2.78
C GLY A 21 10.36 18.59 -3.24
N CYS A 22 11.15 17.80 -2.52
CA CYS A 22 11.11 16.34 -2.64
C CYS A 22 9.66 15.90 -2.37
N ALA A 23 8.91 15.57 -3.42
CA ALA A 23 7.60 14.94 -3.31
C ALA A 23 7.75 13.47 -2.89
N TRP A 24 8.41 13.23 -1.75
CA TRP A 24 8.36 11.95 -1.07
C TRP A 24 7.04 11.88 -0.31
N GLY A 25 6.10 11.13 -0.88
CA GLY A 25 4.78 10.90 -0.30
C GLY A 25 3.64 11.58 -1.05
N ALA A 26 3.71 11.73 -2.38
CA ALA A 26 2.54 12.04 -3.18
C ALA A 26 1.50 10.90 -3.01
N TYR A 27 0.66 11.05 -2.00
CA TYR A 27 -0.60 10.33 -1.87
C TYR A 27 -1.44 10.74 -3.07
N LEU A 28 -1.39 9.95 -4.13
CA LEU A 28 -2.28 10.08 -5.27
C LEU A 28 -3.65 9.58 -4.77
N PRO A 29 -4.65 10.47 -4.60
CA PRO A 29 -5.96 10.02 -4.20
C PRO A 29 -6.46 9.00 -5.23
N PRO A 30 -7.15 7.93 -4.80
CA PRO A 30 -7.62 6.90 -5.70
C PRO A 30 -8.50 7.52 -6.78
N SER A 31 -7.96 7.57 -7.99
CA SER A 31 -8.52 8.28 -9.12
C SER A 31 -9.60 7.44 -9.79
N THR A 32 -9.43 6.12 -9.76
CA THR A 32 -10.35 5.17 -10.40
C THR A 32 -11.34 4.55 -9.41
N ALA A 33 -12.46 4.02 -9.95
CA ALA A 33 -13.45 3.31 -9.15
C ALA A 33 -12.85 2.05 -8.50
N LEU A 34 -11.96 1.35 -9.22
CA LEU A 34 -11.29 0.16 -8.71
C LEU A 34 -10.36 0.49 -7.53
N GLU A 35 -9.56 1.55 -7.67
CA GLU A 35 -8.67 2.00 -6.60
C GLU A 35 -9.48 2.31 -5.33
N ARG A 36 -10.65 2.97 -5.46
CA ARG A 36 -11.54 3.23 -4.31
C ARG A 36 -12.15 1.97 -3.70
N GLN A 37 -12.38 0.93 -4.49
CA GLN A 37 -12.99 -0.32 -4.03
C GLN A 37 -12.01 -1.25 -3.31
N VAL A 38 -10.71 -1.16 -3.66
CA VAL A 38 -9.68 -2.09 -3.19
C VAL A 38 -8.75 -1.43 -2.17
N ASN A 39 -8.42 -0.15 -2.34
CA ASN A 39 -7.48 0.54 -1.46
C ASN A 39 -8.10 0.73 -0.09
N GLY A 40 -7.34 0.39 0.95
CA GLY A 40 -7.83 0.47 2.31
C GLY A 40 -7.08 -0.45 3.25
N MET A 41 -7.58 -0.50 4.48
CA MET A 41 -7.07 -1.38 5.52
C MET A 41 -8.06 -2.49 5.78
N TYR A 42 -7.55 -3.70 5.92
CA TYR A 42 -8.32 -4.90 6.15
C TYR A 42 -7.76 -5.63 7.36
N GLU A 43 -8.63 -6.19 8.19
CA GLU A 43 -8.24 -6.99 9.35
C GLU A 43 -8.98 -8.31 9.34
N GLY A 44 -8.36 -9.34 9.88
CA GLY A 44 -8.98 -10.63 10.01
C GLY A 44 -8.02 -11.69 10.51
N VAL A 45 -8.28 -12.94 10.13
CA VAL A 45 -7.59 -14.08 10.69
C VAL A 45 -7.04 -14.96 9.57
N GLY A 46 -5.79 -15.38 9.73
CA GLY A 46 -5.18 -16.45 8.98
C GLY A 46 -5.29 -17.77 9.74
N VAL A 47 -5.77 -18.82 9.10
CA VAL A 47 -5.87 -20.17 9.68
C VAL A 47 -4.89 -21.09 8.95
N GLY A 48 -3.98 -21.70 9.70
CA GLY A 48 -2.94 -22.56 9.13
C GLY A 48 -2.42 -23.60 10.14
N PRO A 49 -1.29 -24.25 9.83
CA PRO A 49 -0.76 -25.37 10.61
C PRO A 49 -0.32 -25.00 12.03
N THR A 50 -0.02 -23.73 12.28
CA THR A 50 0.35 -23.20 13.61
C THR A 50 -0.85 -22.67 14.40
N GLY A 51 -2.06 -22.73 13.83
CA GLY A 51 -3.29 -22.24 14.45
C GLY A 51 -3.88 -21.00 13.76
N ARG A 52 -4.55 -20.17 14.55
CA ARG A 52 -5.24 -18.96 14.10
C ARG A 52 -4.41 -17.74 14.46
N VAL A 53 -4.02 -16.97 13.45
CA VAL A 53 -3.15 -15.79 13.62
C VAL A 53 -3.89 -14.55 13.12
N PRO A 54 -4.03 -13.49 13.95
CA PRO A 54 -4.65 -12.24 13.52
C PRO A 54 -3.71 -11.44 12.62
N TYR A 55 -4.25 -10.92 11.50
CA TYR A 55 -3.51 -10.13 10.52
C TYR A 55 -4.22 -8.83 10.18
N ARG A 56 -3.42 -7.81 9.85
CA ARG A 56 -3.86 -6.55 9.25
C ARG A 56 -3.15 -6.33 7.93
N LEU A 57 -3.89 -6.05 6.88
CA LEU A 57 -3.37 -5.77 5.56
C LEU A 57 -3.79 -4.36 5.13
N THR A 58 -2.83 -3.50 4.84
CA THR A 58 -3.08 -2.24 4.15
C THR A 58 -2.75 -2.44 2.68
N VAL A 59 -3.69 -2.17 1.77
CA VAL A 59 -3.51 -2.33 0.31
C VAL A 59 -3.60 -0.97 -0.38
N SER A 60 -2.71 -0.76 -1.35
CA SER A 60 -2.75 0.34 -2.29
C SER A 60 -2.50 -0.18 -3.71
N LEU A 61 -3.48 0.04 -4.58
CA LEU A 61 -3.49 -0.31 -5.99
C LEU A 61 -3.34 0.98 -6.81
N VAL A 62 -2.54 0.88 -7.88
CA VAL A 62 -2.38 1.93 -8.89
C VAL A 62 -2.75 1.34 -10.24
N GLU A 63 -3.93 1.69 -10.75
CA GLU A 63 -4.50 1.06 -11.93
C GLU A 63 -3.68 1.37 -13.18
N ARG A 64 -3.18 2.60 -13.28
CA ARG A 64 -2.33 3.06 -14.39
C ARG A 64 -1.08 2.20 -14.59
N ASP A 65 -0.48 1.74 -13.49
CA ASP A 65 0.78 0.99 -13.51
C ASP A 65 0.55 -0.53 -13.46
N GLY A 66 -0.69 -1.00 -13.31
CA GLY A 66 -1.00 -2.40 -13.13
C GLY A 66 -0.39 -3.01 -11.87
N ARG A 67 -0.05 -2.18 -10.88
CA ARG A 67 0.68 -2.56 -9.66
C ARG A 67 -0.20 -2.51 -8.44
N ALA A 68 0.03 -3.47 -7.55
CA ALA A 68 -0.49 -3.46 -6.20
C ALA A 68 0.69 -3.44 -5.22
N SER A 69 0.54 -2.68 -4.15
CA SER A 69 1.45 -2.66 -3.02
C SER A 69 0.66 -2.78 -1.73
N GLY A 70 1.31 -3.20 -0.66
CA GLY A 70 0.64 -3.30 0.61
C GLY A 70 1.59 -3.55 1.76
N THR A 71 1.04 -3.57 2.96
CA THR A 71 1.77 -3.92 4.17
C THR A 71 0.93 -4.92 4.95
N LEU A 72 1.46 -6.12 5.18
CA LEU A 72 0.85 -7.13 6.02
C LEU A 72 1.51 -7.08 7.41
N VAL A 73 0.71 -6.97 8.46
CA VAL A 73 1.15 -7.00 9.84
C VAL A 73 0.56 -8.22 10.51
N ASN A 74 1.41 -9.07 11.08
CA ASN A 74 0.99 -10.10 12.02
C ASN A 74 0.74 -9.42 13.37
N LEU A 75 -0.52 -9.38 13.82
CA LEU A 75 -0.91 -8.64 15.03
C LEU A 75 -0.46 -9.33 16.32
N GLU A 76 -0.22 -10.65 16.27
CA GLU A 76 0.27 -11.44 17.40
C GLU A 76 1.76 -11.21 17.63
N SER A 77 2.58 -11.36 16.59
CA SER A 77 4.04 -11.19 16.67
C SER A 77 4.53 -9.76 16.41
N ARG A 78 3.64 -8.86 15.98
CA ARG A 78 3.92 -7.48 15.56
C ARG A 78 4.93 -7.37 14.42
N LYS A 79 5.11 -8.44 13.65
CA LYS A 79 5.97 -8.43 12.46
C LYS A 79 5.27 -7.76 11.30
N THR A 80 6.03 -6.97 10.56
CA THR A 80 5.55 -6.19 9.42
C THR A 80 6.24 -6.65 8.14
N TYR A 81 5.45 -6.88 7.10
CA TYR A 81 5.90 -7.33 5.80
C TYR A 81 5.47 -6.32 4.73
N ALA A 82 6.44 -5.77 4.01
CA ALA A 82 6.17 -4.90 2.87
C ALA A 82 5.89 -5.76 1.63
N GLY A 83 4.79 -5.47 0.94
CA GLY A 83 4.29 -6.23 -0.18
C GLY A 83 4.25 -5.44 -1.48
N SER A 84 4.64 -6.07 -2.58
CA SER A 84 4.43 -5.54 -3.92
C SER A 84 4.13 -6.65 -4.93
N GLY A 85 3.35 -6.32 -5.94
CA GLY A 85 2.99 -7.25 -7.00
C GLY A 85 1.95 -6.66 -7.95
N SER A 86 1.04 -7.50 -8.39
CA SER A 86 0.07 -7.19 -9.43
C SER A 86 -1.35 -7.46 -8.98
N PHE A 87 -2.29 -6.98 -9.77
CA PHE A 87 -3.70 -7.28 -9.60
C PHE A 87 -4.31 -7.68 -10.94
N LYS A 88 -5.43 -8.41 -10.88
CA LYS A 88 -6.22 -8.77 -12.04
C LYS A 88 -7.69 -8.52 -11.73
N ARG A 89 -8.37 -7.81 -12.63
CA ARG A 89 -9.84 -7.64 -12.55
C ARG A 89 -10.51 -8.95 -12.98
N LEU A 90 -11.41 -9.44 -12.14
CA LEU A 90 -12.27 -10.60 -12.42
C LEU A 90 -13.68 -10.09 -12.73
N GLN A 91 -14.57 -10.98 -13.20
CA GLN A 91 -15.97 -10.62 -13.43
C GLN A 91 -16.66 -10.19 -12.12
N ASP A 92 -16.37 -10.89 -11.02
CA ASP A 92 -17.06 -10.71 -9.73
C ASP A 92 -16.14 -10.15 -8.63
N GLY A 93 -14.99 -9.57 -8.99
CA GLY A 93 -14.04 -9.06 -8.00
C GLY A 93 -12.66 -8.70 -8.53
N THR A 94 -11.68 -8.68 -7.62
CA THR A 94 -10.28 -8.34 -7.95
C THR A 94 -9.35 -9.32 -7.28
N GLU A 95 -8.50 -9.96 -8.07
CA GLU A 95 -7.40 -10.79 -7.57
C GLU A 95 -6.18 -9.91 -7.31
N LEU A 96 -5.54 -10.13 -6.16
CA LEU A 96 -4.34 -9.45 -5.69
C LEU A 96 -3.27 -10.51 -5.45
N THR A 97 -2.11 -10.33 -6.08
CA THR A 97 -0.92 -11.16 -5.84
C THR A 97 0.20 -10.27 -5.33
N LEU A 98 0.65 -10.48 -4.11
CA LEU A 98 1.70 -9.69 -3.46
C LEU A 98 2.85 -10.59 -3.01
N ASN A 99 4.07 -10.21 -3.36
CA ASN A 99 5.29 -10.78 -2.78
C ASN A 99 5.65 -9.97 -1.54
N LEU A 100 5.79 -10.63 -0.40
CA LEU A 100 6.05 -10.03 0.89
C LEU A 100 7.52 -10.12 1.28
N TYR A 101 8.05 -9.02 1.78
CA TYR A 101 9.44 -8.86 2.19
C TYR A 101 9.54 -8.36 3.63
N GLU A 102 10.51 -8.89 4.36
CA GLU A 102 10.91 -8.43 5.70
C GLU A 102 12.41 -8.11 5.63
N ASN A 103 12.79 -6.87 5.94
CA ASN A 103 14.19 -6.41 5.90
C ASN A 103 14.89 -6.72 4.55
N GLY A 104 14.19 -6.52 3.44
CA GLY A 104 14.70 -6.78 2.08
C GLY A 104 14.76 -8.25 1.67
N SER A 105 14.46 -9.20 2.57
CA SER A 105 14.39 -10.63 2.24
C SER A 105 12.97 -11.04 1.91
N HIS A 106 12.78 -11.84 0.85
CA HIS A 106 11.48 -12.42 0.52
C HIS A 106 11.06 -13.43 1.59
N ARG A 107 9.83 -13.29 2.10
CA ARG A 107 9.32 -14.06 3.24
C ARG A 107 8.00 -14.76 2.98
N ALA A 108 7.19 -14.27 2.04
CA ALA A 108 5.92 -14.90 1.75
C ALA A 108 5.34 -14.42 0.43
N ASN A 109 4.35 -15.16 -0.06
CA ASN A 109 3.47 -14.76 -1.14
C ASN A 109 2.05 -14.67 -0.59
N VAL A 110 1.31 -13.63 -0.95
CA VAL A 110 -0.09 -13.43 -0.61
C VAL A 110 -0.90 -13.43 -1.89
N TYR A 111 -1.94 -14.25 -1.92
CA TYR A 111 -2.92 -14.33 -2.99
C TYR A 111 -4.27 -14.07 -2.37
N LEU A 112 -4.95 -13.00 -2.78
CA LEU A 112 -6.25 -12.63 -2.24
C LEU A 112 -7.21 -12.32 -3.37
N VAL A 113 -8.48 -12.62 -3.16
CA VAL A 113 -9.57 -12.25 -4.05
C VAL A 113 -10.53 -11.40 -3.26
N ARG A 114 -10.75 -10.16 -3.70
CA ARG A 114 -11.83 -9.31 -3.19
C ARG A 114 -13.15 -9.95 -3.63
N ARG A 115 -14.00 -10.29 -2.68
CA ARG A 115 -15.35 -10.78 -2.90
C ARG A 115 -16.34 -9.83 -2.24
N GLU A 116 -17.51 -9.75 -2.84
CA GLU A 116 -18.64 -9.04 -2.27
C GLU A 116 -19.82 -9.99 -2.24
N GLN A 117 -20.22 -10.40 -1.04
CA GLN A 117 -21.31 -11.35 -0.84
C GLN A 117 -22.32 -10.74 0.13
N ASN A 118 -23.58 -10.66 -0.29
CA ASN A 118 -24.68 -10.10 0.52
C ASN A 118 -24.39 -8.68 1.06
N GLY A 119 -23.70 -7.84 0.28
CA GLY A 119 -23.33 -6.47 0.68
C GLY A 119 -22.13 -6.39 1.64
N GLN A 120 -21.51 -7.52 1.99
CA GLN A 120 -20.30 -7.57 2.79
C GLN A 120 -19.08 -7.80 1.89
N VAL A 121 -18.07 -6.96 2.04
CA VAL A 121 -16.80 -7.06 1.32
C VAL A 121 -15.82 -7.88 2.15
N SER A 122 -15.13 -8.83 1.51
CA SER A 122 -14.05 -9.60 2.09
C SER A 122 -12.87 -9.72 1.12
N LEU A 123 -11.68 -9.92 1.67
CA LEU A 123 -10.48 -10.35 0.98
C LEU A 123 -10.14 -11.76 1.44
N ASP A 124 -10.35 -12.73 0.55
CA ASP A 124 -10.18 -14.15 0.84
C ASP A 124 -9.07 -14.75 0.02
N GLY A 125 -8.26 -15.62 0.62
CA GLY A 125 -7.26 -16.36 -0.13
C GLY A 125 -6.21 -16.99 0.76
N TYR A 126 -4.94 -16.88 0.36
CA TYR A 126 -3.85 -17.63 0.96
C TYR A 126 -2.59 -16.78 1.19
N LEU A 127 -1.97 -16.99 2.34
CA LEU A 127 -0.62 -16.56 2.66
C LEU A 127 0.29 -17.78 2.67
N ARG A 128 1.30 -17.80 1.81
CA ARG A 128 2.31 -18.86 1.75
C ARG A 128 3.64 -18.31 2.21
N THR A 129 4.12 -18.79 3.36
CA THR A 129 5.42 -18.37 3.87
C THR A 129 6.54 -19.10 3.15
N VAL A 130 7.64 -18.38 2.91
CA VAL A 130 8.86 -18.86 2.30
C VAL A 130 9.95 -18.82 3.36
N LEU A 131 10.58 -19.97 3.59
CA LEU A 131 11.76 -20.07 4.42
C LEU A 131 12.86 -20.72 3.57
N LEU A 132 14.01 -20.05 3.48
CA LEU A 132 15.16 -20.55 2.71
C LEU A 132 14.82 -20.90 1.25
N GLY A 133 13.95 -20.11 0.61
CA GLY A 133 13.56 -20.29 -0.80
C GLY A 133 12.56 -21.43 -1.05
N ARG A 134 11.99 -22.05 0.00
CA ARG A 134 10.95 -23.08 -0.13
C ARG A 134 9.66 -22.61 0.53
N GLU A 135 8.52 -22.83 -0.12
CA GLU A 135 7.21 -22.61 0.49
C GLU A 135 7.01 -23.63 1.63
N LEU A 136 6.79 -23.15 2.84
CA LEU A 136 6.71 -24.01 4.04
C LEU A 136 5.32 -24.07 4.66
N LEU A 137 4.70 -22.92 4.91
CA LEU A 137 3.43 -22.87 5.65
C LEU A 137 2.41 -22.07 4.85
N GLY A 138 1.27 -22.71 4.58
CA GLY A 138 0.10 -22.06 4.01
C GLY A 138 -0.90 -21.67 5.10
N TYR A 139 -1.41 -20.45 5.03
CA TYR A 139 -2.52 -19.96 5.85
C TYR A 139 -3.64 -19.54 4.91
N THR A 140 -4.87 -19.91 5.24
CA THR A 140 -6.06 -19.35 4.59
C THR A 140 -6.38 -18.02 5.27
N LEU A 141 -6.39 -16.93 4.50
CA LEU A 141 -6.70 -15.61 4.97
C LEU A 141 -8.17 -15.28 4.68
N ASN A 142 -8.85 -14.74 5.68
CA ASN A 142 -10.14 -14.09 5.54
C ASN A 142 -10.05 -12.73 6.24
N LEU A 143 -10.08 -11.66 5.44
CA LEU A 143 -9.88 -10.29 5.89
C LEU A 143 -11.10 -9.44 5.52
N HIS A 144 -11.47 -8.52 6.40
CA HIS A 144 -12.61 -7.62 6.24
C HIS A 144 -12.12 -6.18 6.24
N PRO A 145 -12.74 -5.29 5.45
CA PRO A 145 -12.38 -3.88 5.47
C PRO A 145 -12.60 -3.33 6.88
N MET A 146 -11.56 -2.72 7.43
CA MET A 146 -11.71 -1.91 8.62
C MET A 146 -12.38 -0.61 8.16
N GLN A 147 -13.60 -0.37 8.61
CA GLN A 147 -14.24 0.92 8.40
C GLN A 147 -13.26 1.98 8.89
N ALA A 148 -12.88 2.91 8.00
CA ALA A 148 -12.15 4.09 8.42
C ALA A 148 -12.95 4.70 9.56
N ALA A 149 -12.39 4.73 10.77
CA ALA A 149 -13.02 5.38 11.89
C ALA A 149 -13.41 6.77 11.40
N THR A 150 -14.72 7.01 11.28
CA THR A 150 -15.24 8.33 10.99
C THR A 150 -14.82 9.16 12.19
N GLN A 151 -13.72 9.90 12.05
CA GLN A 151 -13.35 10.90 13.04
C GLN A 151 -14.53 11.87 13.09
N PRO A 152 -15.09 12.14 14.28
CA PRO A 152 -16.22 13.04 14.44
C PRO A 152 -15.89 14.47 14.00
#